data_AF-A0A2V0NSL2-F1
#
_entry.id   AF-A0A2V0NSL2-F1
#
_cell.length_a   1.000
_cell.length_b   1.000
_cell.length_c   1.000
_cell.angle_alpha   90.00
_cell.angle_beta   90.00
_cell.angle_gamma   90.00
#
_symmetry.space_group_name_H-M   'P 1'
#
loop_
_entity.id
_entity.type
_entity.pdbx_description
1 polymer ?
#
loop_
_entity_poly.entity_id
_entity_poly.type
_entity_poly.pdbx_seq_one_letter_code
_entity_poly.pdbx_strand_id
1 'polypeptide(L)'
;MARADKGKAQKAAKGKQKAAPASGSGAAKEKKRPKPGLQPGAFGDALERELAAVGLRVHKITADGNCMFRAAADQLHGEEGRHEALRQRACDLMEARQGEFEPFVEDDQAFDAYLKRMRKDGVWGGHLELFALSHVAGANIFVYQEGQPRWTVKTAPDDAPSLHLSYHGQEHYNSVRRMTTAAAHRSQYDWERAARRQQSTRGSVPAGPPLTRRAWPPTPAATAPPSSSAL
;
A
#
# COMPACT_ATOMS: atom_id res chain seq x y z
N MET A 1 20.99 -1.36 61.44
CA MET A 1 21.58 -2.10 62.57
C MET A 1 20.45 -2.76 63.38
N ALA A 2 20.71 -3.96 63.94
CA ALA A 2 19.85 -4.87 64.74
C ALA A 2 18.75 -5.64 63.97
N ARG A 3 18.80 -6.98 63.75
CA ARG A 3 18.78 -8.19 64.64
C ARG A 3 17.48 -8.31 65.45
N ALA A 4 16.82 -9.46 65.66
CA ALA A 4 16.89 -10.84 65.18
C ALA A 4 15.68 -11.64 65.77
N ASP A 5 15.26 -12.69 65.05
CA ASP A 5 14.89 -14.06 65.48
C ASP A 5 13.73 -14.38 66.46
N LYS A 6 12.91 -15.36 66.03
CA LYS A 6 12.35 -16.56 66.72
C LYS A 6 11.27 -17.16 65.80
N GLY A 7 11.22 -18.43 65.36
CA GLY A 7 11.93 -19.66 65.69
C GLY A 7 10.93 -20.80 66.01
N LYS A 8 11.03 -21.94 65.30
CA LYS A 8 10.50 -23.32 65.56
C LYS A 8 9.09 -23.68 65.08
N ALA A 9 8.75 -24.90 64.64
CA ALA A 9 9.48 -26.17 64.36
C ALA A 9 8.53 -27.13 63.56
N GLN A 10 8.97 -27.76 62.47
CA GLN A 10 9.29 -29.21 62.27
C GLN A 10 8.24 -30.30 62.60
N LYS A 11 7.97 -31.17 61.60
CA LYS A 11 8.12 -32.66 61.51
C LYS A 11 7.36 -33.15 60.25
N ALA A 12 7.88 -33.82 59.21
CA ALA A 12 8.81 -34.95 58.98
C ALA A 12 8.21 -36.37 59.15
N ALA A 13 8.01 -37.10 58.04
CA ALA A 13 8.19 -38.56 57.79
C ALA A 13 7.68 -38.90 56.36
N LYS A 14 8.48 -39.32 55.35
CA LYS A 14 9.20 -40.60 55.11
C LYS A 14 8.19 -41.78 55.06
N GLY A 15 7.96 -42.55 53.99
CA GLY A 15 8.63 -42.87 52.72
C GLY A 15 8.42 -44.38 52.49
N LYS A 16 8.28 -44.88 51.24
CA LYS A 16 8.69 -46.25 50.81
C LYS A 16 8.41 -46.54 49.32
N GLN A 17 9.41 -47.16 48.70
CA GLN A 17 9.47 -47.75 47.35
C GLN A 17 8.65 -49.06 47.31
N LYS A 18 8.25 -49.68 46.18
CA LYS A 18 9.08 -50.30 45.10
C LYS A 18 8.17 -51.02 44.07
N ALA A 19 8.76 -51.26 42.89
CA ALA A 19 8.58 -52.41 41.97
C ALA A 19 7.52 -52.38 40.84
N ALA A 20 8.01 -52.70 39.64
CA ALA A 20 7.31 -53.00 38.38
C ALA A 20 6.79 -54.45 38.32
N PRO A 21 5.99 -54.81 37.29
CA PRO A 21 6.56 -55.70 36.27
C PRO A 21 6.07 -55.51 34.80
N ALA A 22 6.94 -55.99 33.90
CA ALA A 22 6.73 -56.74 32.65
C ALA A 22 5.77 -56.29 31.51
N SER A 23 6.42 -56.06 30.35
CA SER A 23 6.09 -56.44 28.96
C SER A 23 4.63 -56.59 28.49
N GLY A 24 4.26 -55.75 27.52
CA GLY A 24 3.14 -55.98 26.59
C GLY A 24 3.43 -55.34 25.24
N SER A 25 3.56 -56.18 24.21
CA SER A 25 3.69 -55.84 22.79
C SER A 25 2.49 -55.00 22.30
N GLY A 26 2.74 -53.89 21.63
CA GLY A 26 1.70 -53.05 21.00
C GLY A 26 2.26 -52.25 19.82
N ALA A 27 1.77 -52.57 18.63
CA ALA A 27 2.20 -52.10 17.33
C ALA A 27 2.48 -50.60 17.21
N ALA A 28 3.60 -50.26 16.55
CA ALA A 28 3.89 -48.93 16.05
C ALA A 28 2.81 -48.52 15.03
N LYS A 29 1.83 -47.73 15.47
CA LYS A 29 0.97 -46.97 14.55
C LYS A 29 1.80 -45.83 13.98
N GLU A 30 2.23 -46.02 12.74
CA GLU A 30 2.74 -44.97 11.86
C GLU A 30 1.75 -43.80 11.89
N LYS A 31 2.11 -42.72 12.59
CA LYS A 31 1.34 -41.48 12.59
C LYS A 31 1.46 -40.90 11.19
N LYS A 32 0.49 -41.20 10.33
CA LYS A 32 0.30 -40.50 9.05
C LYS A 32 0.37 -39.00 9.35
N ARG A 33 1.40 -38.35 8.81
CA ARG A 33 1.53 -36.89 8.83
C ARG A 33 0.19 -36.33 8.33
N PRO A 34 -0.48 -35.45 9.07
CA PRO A 34 -1.65 -34.80 8.52
C PRO A 34 -1.18 -34.07 7.26
N LYS A 35 -1.86 -34.35 6.13
CA LYS A 35 -1.80 -33.45 4.97
C LYS A 35 -2.08 -32.04 5.51
N PRO A 36 -1.40 -30.98 5.04
CA PRO A 36 -1.76 -29.62 5.42
C PRO A 36 -3.14 -29.31 4.82
N GLY A 37 -4.17 -29.82 5.47
CA GLY A 37 -5.53 -29.37 5.37
C GLY A 37 -5.56 -28.03 6.08
N LEU A 38 -5.87 -27.00 5.29
CA LEU A 38 -6.17 -25.67 5.73
C LEU A 38 -7.16 -25.75 6.91
N GLN A 39 -6.67 -25.50 8.12
CA GLN A 39 -7.46 -25.65 9.34
C GLN A 39 -8.61 -24.62 9.32
N PRO A 40 -9.88 -25.03 9.52
CA PRO A 40 -11.00 -24.10 9.61
C PRO A 40 -10.95 -23.41 10.97
N GLY A 41 -10.34 -22.21 11.00
CA GLY A 41 -10.17 -21.40 12.19
C GLY A 41 -9.11 -20.30 12.10
N ALA A 42 -8.44 -20.14 10.95
CA ALA A 42 -7.29 -19.23 10.78
C ALA A 42 -7.44 -18.28 9.59
N PHE A 43 -8.63 -17.72 9.38
CA PHE A 43 -8.81 -16.63 8.42
C PHE A 43 -9.38 -15.47 9.21
N GLY A 44 -8.74 -14.30 9.12
CA GLY A 44 -9.15 -13.10 9.84
C GLY A 44 -10.51 -12.58 9.37
N ASP A 45 -10.66 -11.26 9.39
CA ASP A 45 -11.90 -10.59 8.96
C ASP A 45 -12.38 -11.05 7.56
N ALA A 46 -13.63 -10.74 7.20
CA ALA A 46 -14.18 -11.26 5.94
C ALA A 46 -13.37 -10.80 4.72
N LEU A 47 -12.75 -9.62 4.77
CA LEU A 47 -11.85 -9.14 3.74
C LEU A 47 -10.59 -10.01 3.61
N GLU A 48 -9.98 -10.44 4.71
CA GLU A 48 -8.86 -11.39 4.67
C GLU A 48 -9.26 -12.71 3.98
N ARG A 49 -10.49 -13.19 4.16
CA ARG A 49 -11.02 -14.38 3.47
C ARG A 49 -11.23 -14.13 1.97
N GLU A 50 -11.81 -12.99 1.61
CA GLU A 50 -11.99 -12.59 0.20
C GLU A 50 -10.64 -12.49 -0.53
N LEU A 51 -9.64 -11.86 0.10
CA LEU A 51 -8.29 -11.76 -0.43
C LEU A 51 -7.62 -13.13 -0.53
N ALA A 52 -7.78 -13.99 0.47
CA ALA A 52 -7.22 -15.33 0.46
C ALA A 52 -7.77 -16.19 -0.69
N ALA A 53 -9.05 -16.03 -1.03
CA ALA A 53 -9.67 -16.74 -2.15
C ALA A 53 -9.03 -16.41 -3.51
N VAL A 54 -8.37 -15.26 -3.63
CA VAL A 54 -7.64 -14.83 -4.84
C VAL A 54 -6.12 -14.88 -4.70
N GLY A 55 -5.60 -15.59 -3.68
CA GLY A 55 -4.16 -15.77 -3.47
C GLY A 55 -3.44 -14.51 -2.94
N LEU A 56 -4.18 -13.61 -2.30
CA LEU A 56 -3.66 -12.41 -1.65
C LEU A 56 -3.81 -12.53 -0.13
N ARG A 57 -2.98 -11.82 0.63
CA ARG A 57 -3.08 -11.74 2.09
C ARG A 57 -2.81 -10.34 2.59
N VAL A 58 -3.46 -9.97 3.68
CA VAL A 58 -3.16 -8.74 4.40
C VAL A 58 -1.82 -8.88 5.11
N HIS A 59 -0.96 -7.87 4.95
CA HIS A 59 0.24 -7.64 5.74
C HIS A 59 -0.06 -6.46 6.67
N LYS A 60 -0.14 -6.76 7.97
CA LYS A 60 -0.49 -5.77 8.98
C LYS A 60 0.58 -4.69 9.07
N ILE A 61 0.14 -3.44 8.99
CA ILE A 61 0.95 -2.23 9.07
C ILE A 61 0.71 -1.59 10.44
N THR A 62 1.71 -0.84 10.93
CA THR A 62 1.57 -0.05 12.15
C THR A 62 0.32 0.84 12.11
N ALA A 63 -0.55 0.69 13.10
CA ALA A 63 -1.82 1.43 13.23
C ALA A 63 -1.58 2.81 13.86
N ASP A 64 -0.98 3.70 13.08
CA ASP A 64 -0.82 5.12 13.39
C ASP A 64 -1.37 5.97 12.25
N GLY A 65 -1.30 7.30 12.38
CA GLY A 65 -1.74 8.20 11.32
C GLY A 65 -0.87 8.22 10.07
N ASN A 66 0.15 7.36 9.99
CA ASN A 66 0.98 7.16 8.81
C ASN A 66 0.61 5.87 8.04
N CYS A 67 -0.39 5.11 8.49
CA CYS A 67 -0.72 3.77 7.98
C CYS A 67 -0.79 3.69 6.44
N MET A 68 -1.42 4.67 5.78
CA MET A 68 -1.52 4.72 4.32
C MET A 68 -0.15 4.82 3.64
N PHE A 69 0.71 5.73 4.11
CA PHE A 69 2.07 5.90 3.59
C PHE A 69 2.97 4.72 3.93
N ARG A 70 2.80 4.12 5.13
CA ARG A 70 3.51 2.91 5.54
C ARG A 70 3.12 1.72 4.68
N ALA A 71 1.84 1.55 4.37
CA ALA A 71 1.36 0.49 3.49
C ALA A 71 1.88 0.66 2.05
N ALA A 72 1.96 1.90 1.56
CA ALA A 72 2.60 2.19 0.27
C ALA A 72 4.11 1.94 0.29
N ALA A 73 4.81 2.34 1.37
CA ALA A 73 6.24 2.05 1.56
C ALA A 73 6.50 0.55 1.56
N ASP A 74 5.65 -0.20 2.25
CA ASP A 74 5.72 -1.65 2.32
C ASP A 74 5.58 -2.30 0.95
N GLN A 75 4.61 -1.85 0.14
CA GLN A 75 4.42 -2.34 -1.23
C GLN A 75 5.61 -1.98 -2.13
N LEU A 76 6.26 -0.83 -1.92
CA LEU A 76 7.36 -0.38 -2.78
C LEU A 76 8.73 -0.93 -2.37
N HIS A 77 8.92 -1.22 -1.09
CA HIS A 77 10.25 -1.46 -0.51
C HIS A 77 10.31 -2.75 0.33
N GLY A 78 9.17 -3.37 0.61
CA GLY A 78 9.05 -4.53 1.49
C GLY A 78 9.13 -4.20 2.99
N GLU A 79 9.18 -2.90 3.33
CA GLU A 79 9.29 -2.38 4.70
C GLU A 79 8.57 -1.02 4.84
N GLU A 80 8.14 -0.69 6.06
CA GLU A 80 7.38 0.54 6.36
C GLU A 80 8.25 1.81 6.44
N GLY A 81 9.56 1.66 6.65
CA GLY A 81 10.45 2.73 7.12
C GLY A 81 10.61 3.96 6.22
N ARG A 82 10.19 3.88 4.95
CA ARG A 82 10.29 5.00 3.99
C ARG A 82 9.01 5.83 3.88
N HIS A 83 8.04 5.62 4.76
CA HIS A 83 6.75 6.31 4.72
C HIS A 83 6.86 7.85 4.77
N GLU A 84 7.79 8.40 5.55
CA GLU A 84 7.98 9.85 5.67
C GLU A 84 8.48 10.46 4.35
N ALA A 85 9.46 9.83 3.71
CA ALA A 85 9.96 10.27 2.41
C ALA A 85 8.89 10.19 1.32
N LEU A 86 8.04 9.15 1.36
CA LEU A 86 6.89 9.05 0.46
C LEU A 86 5.84 10.14 0.72
N ARG A 87 5.56 10.46 1.99
CA ARG A 87 4.69 11.58 2.38
C ARG A 87 5.21 12.89 1.79
N GLN A 88 6.48 13.21 1.99
CA GLN A 88 7.05 14.46 1.45
C GLN A 88 6.96 14.49 -0.08
N ARG A 89 7.30 13.39 -0.76
CA ARG A 89 7.20 13.32 -2.23
C ARG A 89 5.78 13.46 -2.75
N ALA A 90 4.79 12.89 -2.06
CA ALA A 90 3.38 13.07 -2.42
C ALA A 90 2.98 14.55 -2.29
N CYS A 91 3.34 15.20 -1.18
CA CYS A 91 3.08 16.63 -0.99
C CYS A 91 3.83 17.50 -2.01
N ASP A 92 5.09 17.20 -2.34
CA ASP A 92 5.86 17.92 -3.36
C ASP A 92 5.21 17.81 -4.74
N LEU A 93 4.66 16.63 -5.07
CA LEU A 93 3.93 16.43 -6.32
C LEU A 93 2.63 17.23 -6.34
N MET A 94 1.87 17.22 -5.24
CA MET A 94 0.63 17.99 -5.12
C MET A 94 0.90 19.49 -5.26
N GLU A 95 1.94 20.01 -4.60
CA GLU A 95 2.37 21.40 -4.70
C GLU A 95 2.75 21.77 -6.14
N ALA A 96 3.57 20.93 -6.79
CA ALA A 96 4.01 21.17 -8.16
C ALA A 96 2.88 21.08 -9.20
N ARG A 97 1.73 20.49 -8.84
CA ARG A 97 0.57 20.30 -9.71
C ARG A 97 -0.71 20.81 -9.05
N GLN A 98 -0.62 21.91 -8.32
CA GLN A 98 -1.73 22.46 -7.51
C GLN A 98 -3.09 22.43 -8.21
N GLY A 99 -3.18 22.85 -9.48
CA GLY A 99 -4.44 22.88 -10.22
C GLY A 99 -5.12 21.52 -10.43
N GLU A 100 -4.41 20.40 -10.28
CA GLU A 100 -4.98 19.04 -10.31
C GLU A 100 -5.59 18.62 -8.95
N PHE A 101 -5.16 19.24 -7.86
CA PHE A 101 -5.50 18.82 -6.49
C PHE A 101 -6.38 19.82 -5.75
N GLU A 102 -6.13 21.12 -5.92
CA GLU A 102 -6.85 22.21 -5.26
C GLU A 102 -8.37 22.13 -5.41
N PRO A 103 -8.95 21.78 -6.59
CA PRO A 103 -10.41 21.66 -6.72
C PRO A 103 -11.06 20.56 -5.87
N PHE A 104 -10.26 19.68 -5.26
CA PHE A 104 -10.72 18.56 -4.43
C PHE A 104 -10.34 18.72 -2.96
N VAL A 105 -9.67 19.80 -2.59
CA VAL A 105 -9.49 20.17 -1.19
C VAL A 105 -10.81 20.79 -0.69
N GLU A 106 -11.17 20.52 0.56
CA GLU A 106 -12.39 21.05 1.18
C GLU A 106 -12.47 22.58 1.04
N ASP A 107 -13.65 23.11 0.70
CA ASP A 107 -13.87 24.52 0.37
C ASP A 107 -13.51 25.49 1.52
N ASP A 108 -13.46 25.00 2.76
CA ASP A 108 -13.13 25.79 3.95
C ASP A 108 -11.61 25.86 4.25
N GLN A 109 -10.77 25.23 3.43
CA GLN A 109 -9.33 25.13 3.63
C GLN A 109 -8.54 25.56 2.40
N ALA A 110 -7.68 26.57 2.56
CA ALA A 110 -6.71 26.94 1.52
C ALA A 110 -5.73 25.79 1.22
N PHE A 111 -5.39 25.61 -0.05
CA PHE A 111 -4.50 24.53 -0.51
C PHE A 111 -3.14 24.50 0.20
N ASP A 112 -2.51 25.65 0.40
CA ASP A 112 -1.23 25.75 1.13
C ASP A 112 -1.36 25.29 2.58
N ALA A 113 -2.50 25.58 3.22
CA ALA A 113 -2.78 25.14 4.59
C ALA A 113 -3.01 23.63 4.64
N TYR A 114 -3.73 23.08 3.66
CA TYR A 114 -3.88 21.64 3.45
C TYR A 114 -2.52 20.94 3.34
N LEU A 115 -1.66 21.38 2.43
CA LEU A 115 -0.34 20.77 2.23
C LEU A 115 0.57 20.90 3.45
N LYS A 116 0.59 22.08 4.08
CA LYS A 116 1.36 22.30 5.31
C LYS A 116 0.93 21.35 6.43
N ARG A 117 -0.37 21.03 6.51
CA ARG A 117 -0.89 20.02 7.45
C ARG A 117 -0.50 18.61 6.99
N MET A 118 -0.72 18.25 5.74
CA MET A 118 -0.45 16.89 5.22
C MET A 118 1.02 16.48 5.30
N ARG A 119 1.96 17.45 5.22
CA ARG A 119 3.39 17.21 5.42
C ARG A 119 3.77 16.79 6.85
N LYS A 120 2.92 17.03 7.85
CA LYS A 120 3.21 16.67 9.25
C LYS A 120 3.09 15.17 9.46
N ASP A 121 3.96 14.65 10.32
CA ASP A 121 3.92 13.24 10.75
C ASP A 121 2.58 12.90 11.41
N GLY A 122 2.09 11.69 11.17
CA GLY A 122 0.85 11.18 11.75
C GLY A 122 -0.44 11.80 11.21
N VAL A 123 -0.40 12.66 10.20
CA VAL A 123 -1.62 13.13 9.53
C VAL A 123 -2.14 12.07 8.57
N TRP A 124 -3.40 11.70 8.75
CA TRP A 124 -4.05 10.67 7.94
C TRP A 124 -4.16 11.15 6.50
N GLY A 125 -3.75 10.28 5.56
CA GLY A 125 -3.93 10.54 4.14
C GLY A 125 -5.23 9.93 3.63
N GLY A 126 -5.66 10.38 2.45
CA GLY A 126 -6.86 9.89 1.81
C GLY A 126 -6.72 9.79 0.29
N HIS A 127 -7.82 10.09 -0.40
CA HIS A 127 -7.92 9.95 -1.85
C HIS A 127 -6.86 10.77 -2.60
N LEU A 128 -6.64 12.03 -2.22
CA LEU A 128 -5.68 12.92 -2.86
C LEU A 128 -4.26 12.40 -2.73
N GLU A 129 -3.88 11.96 -1.55
CA GLU A 129 -2.56 11.39 -1.32
C GLU A 129 -2.38 10.06 -2.06
N LEU A 130 -3.42 9.22 -2.17
CA LEU A 130 -3.35 7.99 -2.97
C LEU A 130 -3.15 8.30 -4.45
N PHE A 131 -3.84 9.33 -4.97
CA PHE A 131 -3.63 9.81 -6.33
C PHE A 131 -2.19 10.32 -6.53
N ALA A 132 -1.69 11.12 -5.60
CA ALA A 132 -0.31 11.62 -5.63
C ALA A 132 0.72 10.47 -5.52
N LEU A 133 0.51 9.51 -4.62
CA LEU A 133 1.36 8.34 -4.46
C LEU A 133 1.40 7.48 -5.72
N SER A 134 0.27 7.32 -6.41
CA SER A 134 0.18 6.60 -7.68
C SER A 134 1.10 7.23 -8.74
N HIS A 135 1.11 8.57 -8.84
CA HIS A 135 2.05 9.29 -9.70
C HIS A 135 3.51 9.15 -9.25
N VAL A 136 3.79 9.33 -7.96
CA VAL A 136 5.15 9.24 -7.38
C VAL A 136 5.74 7.84 -7.57
N ALA A 137 4.93 6.80 -7.41
CA ALA A 137 5.32 5.41 -7.59
C ALA A 137 5.45 5.01 -9.06
N GLY A 138 4.76 5.73 -9.97
CA GLY A 138 4.60 5.30 -11.36
C GLY A 138 3.86 3.96 -11.46
N ALA A 139 2.91 3.73 -10.55
CA ALA A 139 2.19 2.49 -10.38
C ALA A 139 0.73 2.80 -10.07
N ASN A 140 -0.20 1.96 -10.53
CA ASN A 140 -1.61 2.08 -10.15
C ASN A 140 -1.80 1.63 -8.69
N ILE A 141 -2.88 2.06 -8.04
CA ILE A 141 -3.18 1.62 -6.67
C ILE A 141 -4.54 0.94 -6.64
N PHE A 142 -4.59 -0.22 -6.00
CA PHE A 142 -5.81 -0.97 -5.73
C PHE A 142 -6.10 -0.96 -4.24
N VAL A 143 -7.30 -0.54 -3.87
CA VAL A 143 -7.78 -0.54 -2.49
C VAL A 143 -8.92 -1.55 -2.35
N TYR A 144 -8.74 -2.52 -1.46
CA TYR A 144 -9.72 -3.55 -1.14
C TYR A 144 -10.43 -3.21 0.17
N GLN A 145 -11.75 -3.38 0.20
CA GLN A 145 -12.57 -3.14 1.38
C GLN A 145 -13.66 -4.21 1.45
N GLU A 146 -13.99 -4.66 2.66
CA GLU A 146 -14.97 -5.74 2.89
C GLU A 146 -16.32 -5.42 2.23
N GLY A 147 -16.82 -6.37 1.43
CA GLY A 147 -18.13 -6.27 0.80
C GLY A 147 -18.28 -5.15 -0.22
N GLN A 148 -17.19 -4.50 -0.63
CA GLN A 148 -17.18 -3.39 -1.58
C GLN A 148 -16.39 -3.75 -2.85
N PRO A 149 -16.76 -3.21 -4.01
CA PRO A 149 -15.92 -3.28 -5.19
C PRO A 149 -14.53 -2.72 -4.91
N ARG A 150 -13.50 -3.36 -5.46
CA ARG A 150 -12.12 -2.87 -5.39
C ARG A 150 -12.03 -1.48 -6.01
N TRP A 151 -11.63 -0.50 -5.21
CA TRP A 151 -11.37 0.85 -5.70
C TRP A 151 -10.01 0.92 -6.39
N THR A 152 -9.92 1.71 -7.46
CA THR A 152 -8.73 1.77 -8.32
C THR A 152 -8.33 3.22 -8.59
N VAL A 153 -7.09 3.55 -8.27
CA VAL A 153 -6.41 4.77 -8.69
C VAL A 153 -5.57 4.42 -9.90
N LYS A 154 -5.91 5.00 -11.05
CA LYS A 154 -5.26 4.70 -12.33
C LYS A 154 -4.55 5.93 -12.88
N THR A 155 -3.26 6.05 -12.59
CA THR A 155 -2.40 7.15 -13.10
C THR A 155 -1.31 6.65 -14.04
N ALA A 156 -1.18 5.33 -14.21
CA ALA A 156 -0.19 4.69 -15.05
C ALA A 156 -0.87 3.74 -16.07
N PRO A 157 -0.18 3.36 -17.16
CA PRO A 157 -0.67 2.36 -18.11
C PRO A 157 -1.08 1.03 -17.45
N ASP A 158 -1.89 0.23 -18.14
CA ASP A 158 -2.42 -1.03 -17.59
C ASP A 158 -1.36 -2.10 -17.32
N ASP A 159 -0.22 -2.03 -18.00
CA ASP A 159 0.92 -2.92 -17.80
C ASP A 159 1.91 -2.41 -16.73
N ALA A 160 1.65 -1.23 -16.15
CA ALA A 160 2.44 -0.70 -15.05
C ALA A 160 2.26 -1.54 -13.77
N PRO A 161 3.25 -1.53 -12.86
CA PRO A 161 3.08 -2.14 -11.54
C PRO A 161 1.86 -1.59 -10.80
N SER A 162 1.36 -2.35 -9.83
CA SER A 162 0.27 -1.92 -8.96
C SER A 162 0.62 -2.13 -7.49
N LEU A 163 0.25 -1.16 -6.65
CA LEU A 163 0.27 -1.29 -5.20
C LEU A 163 -1.08 -1.80 -4.73
N HIS A 164 -1.08 -2.77 -3.83
CA HIS A 164 -2.28 -3.38 -3.29
C HIS A 164 -2.41 -3.04 -1.82
N LEU A 165 -3.49 -2.36 -1.44
CA LEU A 165 -3.78 -1.90 -0.08
C LEU A 165 -5.15 -2.42 0.36
N SER A 166 -5.34 -2.72 1.63
CA SER A 166 -6.66 -3.03 2.20
C SER A 166 -7.06 -1.96 3.20
N TYR A 167 -8.32 -1.54 3.17
CA TYR A 167 -8.89 -0.53 4.05
C TYR A 167 -9.87 -1.15 5.03
N HIS A 168 -9.65 -0.93 6.32
CA HIS A 168 -10.34 -1.61 7.42
C HIS A 168 -10.95 -0.60 8.39
N GLY A 169 -12.15 -0.90 8.88
CA GLY A 169 -12.79 -0.14 9.96
C GLY A 169 -13.03 1.35 9.68
N GLN A 170 -12.96 1.77 8.41
CA GLN A 170 -13.00 3.19 8.00
C GLN A 170 -11.86 4.05 8.56
N GLU A 171 -10.75 3.45 8.99
CA GLU A 171 -9.67 4.19 9.66
C GLU A 171 -8.27 3.72 9.26
N HIS A 172 -8.09 2.46 8.85
CA HIS A 172 -6.76 1.86 8.78
C HIS A 172 -6.43 1.21 7.44
N TYR A 173 -5.26 1.56 6.91
CA TYR A 173 -4.68 0.92 5.73
C TYR A 173 -3.66 -0.15 6.13
N ASN A 174 -3.78 -1.31 5.50
CA ASN A 174 -2.76 -2.34 5.51
C ASN A 174 -2.24 -2.59 4.09
N SER A 175 -1.05 -3.18 4.00
CA SER A 175 -0.47 -3.65 2.75
C SER A 175 -1.09 -5.00 2.36
N VAL A 176 -1.25 -5.27 1.06
CA VAL A 176 -1.75 -6.57 0.56
C VAL A 176 -0.68 -7.22 -0.29
N ARG A 177 -0.25 -8.40 0.10
CA ARG A 177 0.86 -9.11 -0.55
C ARG A 177 0.35 -10.40 -1.18
N ARG A 178 1.07 -10.88 -2.19
CA ARG A 178 0.82 -12.23 -2.74
C ARG A 178 1.09 -13.29 -1.68
N MET A 179 0.26 -14.33 -1.67
CA MET A 179 0.53 -15.55 -0.93
C MET A 179 1.62 -16.36 -1.67
N THR A 180 2.87 -15.90 -1.62
CA THR A 180 4.01 -16.69 -2.09
C THR A 180 4.71 -17.39 -0.94
N THR A 181 5.35 -18.54 -1.20
CA THR A 181 6.31 -19.14 -0.28
C THR A 181 7.47 -18.17 -0.06
N ALA A 182 8.05 -18.17 1.16
CA ALA A 182 9.00 -17.16 1.66
C ALA A 182 10.22 -16.85 0.75
N ALA A 183 10.53 -17.69 -0.23
CA ALA A 183 11.63 -17.51 -1.18
C ALA A 183 11.34 -16.49 -2.30
N ALA A 184 10.07 -16.30 -2.72
CA ALA A 184 9.73 -15.47 -3.89
C ALA A 184 9.49 -13.99 -3.56
N HIS A 185 9.48 -13.61 -2.28
CA HIS A 185 9.10 -12.27 -1.83
C HIS A 185 10.11 -11.15 -2.18
N ARG A 186 11.37 -11.48 -2.44
CA ARG A 186 12.46 -10.50 -2.58
C ARG A 186 12.64 -9.90 -3.98
N SER A 187 11.97 -10.44 -5.00
CA SER A 187 12.25 -10.09 -6.41
C SER A 187 11.24 -9.13 -7.06
N GLN A 188 10.16 -8.75 -6.37
CA GLN A 188 9.01 -8.11 -7.03
C GLN A 188 9.09 -6.58 -7.15
N TYR A 189 9.94 -5.90 -6.37
CA TYR A 189 9.83 -4.45 -6.17
C TYR A 189 11.14 -3.70 -6.44
N ASP A 190 11.52 -3.62 -7.71
CA ASP A 190 12.69 -2.88 -8.17
C ASP A 190 12.28 -1.49 -8.73
N TRP A 191 11.61 -0.70 -7.88
CA TRP A 191 10.97 0.59 -8.20
C TRP A 191 11.95 1.70 -8.64
N GLU A 192 13.26 1.53 -8.38
CA GLU A 192 14.31 2.48 -8.82
C GLU A 192 14.40 2.60 -10.35
N ARG A 193 13.85 1.64 -11.10
CA ARG A 193 13.76 1.70 -12.56
C ARG A 193 12.64 2.62 -13.05
N ALA A 194 11.54 2.75 -12.30
CA ALA A 194 10.41 3.61 -12.65
C ALA A 194 10.71 5.09 -12.34
N ALA A 195 11.33 5.37 -11.18
CA ALA A 195 11.77 6.72 -10.81
C ALA A 195 12.80 7.31 -11.79
N ARG A 196 13.69 6.47 -12.35
CA ARG A 196 14.64 6.86 -13.40
C ARG A 196 13.95 7.24 -14.73
N ARG A 197 12.83 6.60 -15.08
CA ARG A 197 12.06 6.98 -16.29
C ARG A 197 11.42 8.36 -16.16
N GLN A 198 10.91 8.73 -14.99
CA GLN A 198 10.30 10.05 -14.77
C GLN A 198 11.33 11.19 -14.66
N GLN A 199 12.56 10.92 -14.22
CA GLN A 199 13.65 11.92 -14.21
C GLN A 199 14.29 12.07 -15.60
N SER A 200 14.31 11.02 -16.42
CA SER A 200 14.84 11.07 -17.79
C SER A 200 14.01 11.94 -18.74
N THR A 201 12.71 12.13 -18.47
CA THR A 201 11.83 13.00 -19.30
C THR A 201 11.91 14.48 -18.92
N ARG A 202 12.66 14.86 -17.86
CA ARG A 202 12.95 16.25 -17.50
C ARG A 202 14.29 16.78 -18.06
N GLY A 203 15.01 16.00 -18.87
CA GLY A 203 16.38 16.31 -19.32
C GLY A 203 16.60 16.58 -20.81
N SER A 204 15.56 16.60 -21.65
CA SER A 204 15.71 16.98 -23.07
C SER A 204 14.59 17.91 -23.48
N VAL A 205 14.85 19.21 -23.37
CA VAL A 205 14.23 20.18 -24.27
C VAL A 205 14.97 20.01 -25.60
N PRO A 206 14.36 19.51 -26.68
CA PRO A 206 15.00 19.62 -27.99
C PRO A 206 15.11 21.11 -28.30
N ALA A 207 16.32 21.57 -28.60
CA ALA A 207 16.54 22.91 -29.10
C ALA A 207 15.60 23.12 -30.30
N GLY A 208 14.59 23.96 -30.13
CA GLY A 208 13.69 24.34 -31.22
C GLY A 208 14.51 25.00 -32.34
N PRO A 209 14.15 24.80 -33.61
CA PRO A 209 14.83 25.46 -34.71
C PRO A 209 14.68 26.99 -34.55
N PRO A 210 15.69 27.79 -34.95
CA PRO A 210 15.65 29.23 -34.77
C PRO A 210 14.43 29.82 -35.49
N LEU A 211 13.74 30.73 -34.81
CA LEU A 211 12.58 31.45 -35.33
C LEU A 211 12.94 32.25 -36.58
N THR A 212 12.76 31.67 -37.76
CA THR A 212 12.72 32.44 -39.00
C THR A 212 11.36 33.09 -39.11
N ARG A 213 11.34 34.42 -39.18
CA ARG A 213 10.15 35.25 -39.42
C ARG A 213 9.53 34.84 -40.76
N ARG A 214 8.49 34.01 -40.74
CA ARG A 214 7.70 33.64 -41.93
C ARG A 214 6.30 34.25 -41.81
N ALA A 215 5.93 34.97 -42.86
CA ALA A 215 4.66 35.69 -42.97
C ALA A 215 3.45 34.75 -42.88
N TRP A 216 2.38 35.26 -42.28
CA TRP A 216 1.07 34.61 -42.16
C TRP A 216 0.40 34.47 -43.54
N PRO A 217 -0.26 33.35 -43.88
CA PRO A 217 -1.02 33.24 -45.11
C PRO A 217 -2.38 33.95 -45.00
N PRO A 218 -2.91 34.57 -46.08
CA PRO A 218 -4.21 35.23 -46.03
C PRO A 218 -5.35 34.21 -45.85
N THR A 219 -6.39 34.63 -45.13
CA THR A 219 -7.63 33.87 -44.90
C THR A 219 -8.40 33.61 -46.20
N PRO A 220 -9.02 32.42 -46.38
CA PRO A 220 -9.85 32.15 -47.54
C PRO A 220 -11.18 32.92 -47.47
N ALA A 221 -11.59 33.49 -48.61
CA ALA A 221 -12.85 34.19 -48.78
C ALA A 221 -14.04 33.22 -48.78
N ALA A 222 -15.11 33.61 -48.07
CA ALA A 222 -16.37 32.88 -48.02
C ALA A 222 -17.10 32.90 -49.37
N THR A 223 -17.48 31.74 -49.89
CA THR A 223 -18.37 31.58 -51.03
C THR A 223 -19.83 31.77 -50.60
N ALA A 224 -20.50 32.75 -51.22
CA ALA A 224 -21.94 33.00 -51.05
C ALA A 224 -22.79 31.99 -51.87
N PRO A 225 -24.03 31.68 -51.44
CA PRO A 225 -24.93 30.79 -52.16
C PRO A 225 -25.62 31.47 -53.37
N PRO A 226 -26.04 30.72 -54.39
CA PRO A 226 -26.66 31.29 -55.59
C PRO A 226 -28.11 31.76 -55.35
N SER A 227 -28.40 32.97 -55.84
CA SER A 227 -29.74 33.55 -55.98
C SER A 227 -30.41 33.08 -57.28
N SER A 228 -31.71 32.84 -57.20
CA SER A 228 -32.62 32.37 -58.26
C SER A 228 -33.02 33.49 -59.24
N SER A 229 -33.15 33.15 -60.54
CA SER A 229 -34.01 33.72 -61.62
C SER A 229 -33.43 33.28 -62.98
N ALA A 230 -34.13 32.87 -64.03
CA ALA A 230 -35.55 32.69 -64.33
C ALA A 230 -35.65 31.80 -65.60
N LEU A 231 -36.73 31.05 -65.73
CA LEU A 231 -37.65 30.98 -66.89
C LEU A 231 -38.89 30.20 -66.47
#